data_AF-A0A935C0A9-F1
#
_entry.id   AF-A0A935C0A9-F1
#
_cell.length_a   1.000
_cell.length_b   1.000
_cell.length_c   1.000
_cell.angle_alpha   90.00
_cell.angle_beta   90.00
_cell.angle_gamma   90.00
#
_symmetry.space_group_name_H-M   'P 1'
#
loop_
_entity.id
_entity.type
_entity.pdbx_description
1 polymer ?
#
loop_
_entity_poly.entity_id
_entity_poly.type
_entity_poly.pdbx_seq_one_letter_code
_entity_poly.pdbx_strand_id
1 'polypeptide(L)'
;MPHIRRIIIGLSLLQAFWMTFDGTRALIIGDYLTPKSGPNAGRLGPWSGLVTSLGIEPRSTLMKSIFICYGLAWFTAIIFFVLGDGRAKWAVMALSVGTLWYLPVGTAISLLIAALTLVSIFLNKGQS
;
A
#
# COMPACT_ATOMS: atom_id res chain seq x y z
N MET A 1 -20.63 10.77 -1.04
CA MET A 1 -20.93 9.34 -1.30
C MET A 1 -20.34 8.46 -0.21
N PRO A 2 -21.13 8.03 0.80
CA PRO A 2 -20.63 7.26 1.94
C PRO A 2 -20.02 5.90 1.54
N HIS A 3 -20.53 5.27 0.47
CA HIS A 3 -20.04 3.98 -0.02
C HIS A 3 -18.61 4.06 -0.57
N ILE A 4 -18.30 5.03 -1.44
CA ILE A 4 -16.94 5.23 -1.98
C ILE A 4 -15.94 5.43 -0.85
N ARG A 5 -16.31 6.27 0.14
CA ARG A 5 -15.46 6.53 1.30
C ARG A 5 -15.15 5.25 2.08
N ARG A 6 -16.15 4.41 2.33
CA ARG A 6 -15.97 3.11 3.02
C ARG A 6 -15.08 2.15 2.24
N ILE A 7 -15.22 2.11 0.91
CA ILE A 7 -14.38 1.26 0.05
C ILE A 7 -12.92 1.73 0.10
N ILE A 8 -12.66 3.04 -0.03
CA ILE A 8 -11.31 3.61 0.10
C ILE A 8 -10.70 3.22 1.44
N ILE A 9 -11.44 3.37 2.54
CA ILE A 9 -10.97 3.00 3.89
C ILE A 9 -10.64 1.51 3.95
N GLY A 10 -11.55 0.63 3.50
CA GLY A 10 -11.34 -0.82 3.55
C GLY A 10 -10.13 -1.29 2.76
N LEU A 11 -9.96 -0.78 1.53
CA LEU A 11 -8.81 -1.11 0.68
C LEU A 11 -7.50 -0.55 1.25
N SER A 12 -7.53 0.67 1.77
CA SER A 12 -6.34 1.29 2.40
C SER A 12 -5.94 0.53 3.66
N LEU A 13 -6.90 0.08 4.47
CA LEU A 13 -6.62 -0.76 5.64
C LEU A 13 -6.00 -2.09 5.23
N LEU A 14 -6.54 -2.76 4.22
CA LEU A 14 -5.97 -4.02 3.71
C LEU A 14 -4.50 -3.82 3.28
N GLN A 15 -4.21 -2.75 2.57
CA GLN A 15 -2.86 -2.37 2.15
C GLN A 15 -1.95 -2.11 3.37
N ALA A 16 -2.41 -1.28 4.31
CA ALA A 16 -1.68 -0.91 5.52
C ALA A 16 -1.34 -2.13 6.38
N PHE A 17 -2.33 -2.98 6.63
CA PHE A 17 -2.16 -4.20 7.39
C PHE A 17 -1.19 -5.14 6.70
N TRP A 18 -1.37 -5.40 5.40
CA TRP A 18 -0.51 -6.34 4.70
C TRP A 18 0.96 -5.91 4.71
N MET A 19 1.25 -4.64 4.38
CA MET A 19 2.62 -4.14 4.35
C MET A 19 3.28 -4.12 5.74
N THR A 20 2.52 -3.68 6.76
CA THR A 20 3.00 -3.67 8.15
C THR A 20 3.24 -5.08 8.66
N PHE A 21 2.28 -5.98 8.45
CA PHE A 21 2.36 -7.37 8.92
C PHE A 21 3.49 -8.12 8.24
N ASP A 22 3.55 -8.13 6.91
CA ASP A 22 4.54 -8.92 6.18
C ASP A 22 5.95 -8.34 6.37
N GLY A 23 6.09 -7.01 6.38
CA GLY A 23 7.37 -6.35 6.70
C GLY A 23 7.84 -6.65 8.13
N THR A 24 6.96 -6.56 9.13
CA THR A 24 7.29 -6.86 10.54
C THR A 24 7.64 -8.33 10.70
N ARG A 25 6.84 -9.22 10.11
CA ARG A 25 7.12 -10.65 10.07
C ARG A 25 8.49 -10.93 9.44
N ALA A 26 8.82 -10.26 8.35
CA ALA A 26 10.09 -10.44 7.66
C ALA A 26 11.30 -9.95 8.48
N LEU A 27 11.12 -8.95 9.36
CA LEU A 27 12.14 -8.56 10.32
C LEU A 27 12.31 -9.59 11.44
N ILE A 28 11.21 -10.11 11.99
CA ILE A 28 11.24 -11.01 13.15
C ILE A 28 11.63 -12.44 12.75
N ILE A 29 11.00 -12.97 11.71
CA ILE A 29 11.18 -14.37 11.23
C ILE A 29 12.34 -14.48 10.24
N GLY A 30 12.79 -13.35 9.69
CA GLY A 30 13.88 -13.29 8.71
C GLY A 30 13.42 -13.30 7.25
N ASP A 31 12.14 -13.56 6.97
CA ASP A 31 11.64 -13.60 5.59
C ASP A 31 10.19 -13.17 5.40
N TYR A 32 9.88 -12.66 4.21
CA TYR A 32 8.51 -12.35 3.76
C TYR A 32 7.68 -13.63 3.59
N LEU A 33 6.36 -13.48 3.51
CA LEU A 33 5.50 -14.56 3.06
C LEU A 33 5.76 -14.87 1.58
N THR A 34 6.14 -16.12 1.33
CA THR A 34 6.36 -16.67 0.00
C THR A 34 5.59 -17.97 -0.17
N PRO A 35 5.27 -18.40 -1.41
CA PRO A 35 4.72 -19.72 -1.65
C PRO A 35 5.61 -20.80 -1.05
N LYS A 36 5.02 -21.77 -0.34
CA LYS A 36 5.77 -22.87 0.28
C LYS A 36 6.04 -24.03 -0.68
N SER A 37 5.31 -24.11 -1.78
CA SER A 37 5.37 -25.21 -2.74
C SER A 37 5.07 -24.72 -4.17
N GLY A 38 5.39 -25.58 -5.14
CA GLY A 38 5.18 -25.30 -6.57
C GLY A 38 6.33 -24.52 -7.23
N PRO A 39 6.18 -24.13 -8.51
CA PRO A 39 7.24 -23.52 -9.32
C PRO A 39 7.79 -22.18 -8.78
N ASN A 40 7.04 -21.53 -7.89
CA ASN A 40 7.41 -20.26 -7.28
C ASN A 40 7.75 -20.38 -5.79
N ALA A 41 8.03 -21.59 -5.31
CA ALA A 41 8.37 -21.82 -3.90
C ALA A 41 9.57 -20.95 -3.47
N GLY A 42 9.41 -20.25 -2.34
CA GLY A 42 10.45 -19.36 -1.79
C GLY A 42 10.71 -18.09 -2.60
N ARG A 43 10.07 -17.87 -3.75
CA ARG A 43 10.29 -16.69 -4.59
C ARG A 43 9.49 -15.50 -4.06
N LEU A 44 10.12 -14.33 -4.07
CA LEU A 44 9.43 -13.05 -3.86
C LEU A 44 8.58 -12.70 -5.09
N GLY A 45 7.62 -11.80 -4.88
CA GLY A 45 6.82 -11.27 -5.98
C GLY A 45 7.65 -10.44 -6.97
N PRO A 46 7.07 -10.09 -8.14
CA PRO A 46 7.76 -9.33 -9.19
C PRO A 46 8.36 -7.99 -8.74
N TRP A 47 7.81 -7.38 -7.69
CA TRP A 47 8.34 -6.17 -7.07
C TRP A 47 9.82 -6.31 -6.67
N SER A 48 10.26 -7.52 -6.32
CA SER A 48 11.66 -7.79 -5.92
C SER A 48 12.63 -7.45 -7.05
N GLY A 49 12.29 -7.74 -8.31
CA GLY A 49 13.11 -7.38 -9.47
C GLY A 49 13.25 -5.88 -9.65
N LEU A 50 12.18 -5.11 -9.43
CA LEU A 50 12.23 -3.65 -9.48
C LEU A 50 13.14 -3.09 -8.40
N VAL A 51 13.01 -3.58 -7.17
CA VAL A 51 13.83 -3.14 -6.03
C VAL A 51 15.30 -3.51 -6.26
N THR A 52 15.59 -4.71 -6.77
CA THR A 52 16.95 -5.11 -7.15
C THR A 52 17.52 -4.23 -8.26
N SER A 53 16.72 -3.82 -9.26
CA SER A 53 17.19 -2.91 -10.32
C SER A 53 17.59 -1.52 -9.80
N LEU A 54 17.06 -1.13 -8.64
CA LEU A 54 17.43 0.11 -7.94
C LEU A 54 18.62 -0.10 -6.99
N GLY A 55 19.26 -1.28 -7.00
CA GLY A 55 20.40 -1.61 -6.16
C GLY A 55 20.05 -1.98 -4.71
N ILE A 56 18.77 -2.19 -4.41
CA ILE A 56 18.32 -2.59 -3.06
C ILE A 56 18.15 -4.10 -3.03
N GLU A 57 18.80 -4.77 -2.07
CA GLU A 57 18.58 -6.19 -1.81
C GLU A 57 17.16 -6.40 -1.25
N PRO A 58 16.25 -7.12 -1.93
CA PRO A 58 14.83 -7.19 -1.55
C PRO A 58 14.59 -7.79 -0.17
N ARG A 59 15.48 -8.67 0.33
CA ARG A 59 15.38 -9.28 1.67
C ARG A 59 16.17 -8.53 2.73
N SER A 60 16.78 -7.40 2.39
CA SER A 60 17.52 -6.58 3.35
C SER A 60 16.63 -6.03 4.46
N THR A 61 17.23 -5.75 5.61
CA THR A 61 16.57 -5.03 6.71
C THR A 61 16.00 -3.69 6.23
N LEU A 62 16.73 -2.98 5.36
CA LEU A 62 16.28 -1.73 4.76
C LEU A 62 14.93 -1.89 4.04
N MET A 63 14.82 -2.87 3.15
CA MET A 63 13.59 -3.08 2.38
C MET A 63 12.40 -3.47 3.27
N LYS A 64 12.66 -4.32 4.28
CA LYS A 64 11.66 -4.70 5.28
C LYS A 64 11.17 -3.50 6.09
N SER A 65 12.08 -2.62 6.51
CA SER A 65 11.74 -1.36 7.18
C SER A 65 10.94 -0.43 6.26
N ILE A 66 11.29 -0.31 4.98
CA ILE A 66 10.52 0.48 4.00
C ILE A 66 9.08 -0.03 3.92
N PHE A 67 8.85 -1.34 3.84
CA PHE A 67 7.50 -1.93 3.85
C PHE A 67 6.70 -1.50 5.09
N ILE A 68 7.30 -1.59 6.27
CA ILE A 68 6.65 -1.20 7.53
C ILE A 68 6.34 0.30 7.53
N CYS A 69 7.29 1.14 7.12
CA CYS A 69 7.08 2.59 7.03
C CYS A 69 5.93 2.95 6.10
N TYR A 70 5.81 2.28 4.94
CA TYR A 70 4.65 2.44 4.05
C TYR A 70 3.35 2.04 4.74
N GLY A 71 3.33 0.88 5.40
CA GLY A 71 2.14 0.41 6.13
C GLY A 71 1.69 1.38 7.23
N LEU A 72 2.64 1.92 8.00
CA LEU A 72 2.36 2.94 9.02
C LEU A 72 1.89 4.27 8.42
N ALA A 73 2.51 4.72 7.33
CA ALA A 73 2.07 5.91 6.62
C ALA A 73 0.63 5.78 6.10
N TRP A 74 0.28 4.59 5.59
CA TRP A 74 -1.10 4.26 5.24
C TRP A 74 -2.05 4.36 6.44
N PHE A 75 -1.71 3.79 7.60
CA PHE A 75 -2.54 3.95 8.81
C PHE A 75 -2.74 5.42 9.19
N THR A 76 -1.68 6.22 9.18
CA THR A 76 -1.76 7.65 9.47
C THR A 76 -2.69 8.37 8.48
N ALA A 77 -2.54 8.13 7.18
CA ALA A 77 -3.40 8.73 6.16
C ALA A 77 -4.88 8.32 6.33
N ILE A 78 -5.15 7.06 6.67
CA ILE A 78 -6.51 6.56 6.93
C ILE A 78 -7.14 7.28 8.12
N ILE A 79 -6.40 7.48 9.21
CA ILE A 79 -6.90 8.19 10.40
C ILE A 79 -7.37 9.61 10.01
N PHE A 80 -6.51 10.39 9.34
CA PHE A 80 -6.89 11.73 8.89
C PHE A 80 -8.05 11.72 7.89
N PHE A 81 -8.11 10.71 7.01
CA PHE A 81 -9.21 10.54 6.06
C PHE A 81 -10.54 10.22 6.74
N VAL A 82 -10.53 9.44 7.83
CA VAL A 82 -11.70 9.15 8.66
C VAL A 82 -12.13 10.37 9.46
N LEU A 83 -11.19 11.17 9.96
CA LEU A 83 -11.48 12.43 10.66
C LEU A 83 -12.01 13.54 9.72
N GLY A 84 -11.94 13.33 8.40
CA GLY A 84 -12.51 14.25 7.42
C GLY A 84 -11.59 15.41 7.05
N ASP A 85 -10.28 15.31 7.32
CA ASP A 85 -9.31 16.30 6.89
C ASP A 85 -9.25 16.36 5.36
N GLY A 86 -9.49 17.55 4.78
CA GLY A 86 -9.46 17.78 3.34
C GLY A 86 -8.12 17.45 2.69
N ARG A 87 -7.01 17.53 3.43
CA ARG A 87 -5.65 17.19 2.96
C ARG A 87 -5.42 15.68 2.90
N ALA A 88 -6.18 14.90 3.67
CA ALA A 88 -6.01 13.44 3.74
C ALA A 88 -6.26 12.75 2.39
N LYS A 89 -7.14 13.31 1.54
CA LYS A 89 -7.36 12.79 0.17
C LYS A 89 -6.08 12.83 -0.67
N TRP A 90 -5.29 13.89 -0.53
CA TRP A 90 -4.00 14.02 -1.22
C TRP A 90 -2.94 13.10 -0.63
N ALA A 91 -2.93 12.90 0.69
CA ALA A 91 -2.05 11.92 1.33
C ALA A 91 -2.35 10.49 0.86
N VAL A 92 -3.63 10.10 0.82
CA VAL A 92 -4.06 8.80 0.25
C VAL A 92 -3.65 8.66 -1.21
N MET A 93 -3.83 9.71 -2.02
CA MET A 93 -3.39 9.71 -3.42
C MET A 93 -1.87 9.52 -3.55
N ALA A 94 -1.07 10.26 -2.79
CA ALA A 94 0.37 10.18 -2.81
C ALA A 94 0.86 8.78 -2.42
N LEU A 95 0.25 8.17 -1.39
CA LEU A 95 0.58 6.81 -0.96
C LEU A 95 0.14 5.75 -1.98
N SER A 96 -1.02 5.93 -2.64
CA SER A 96 -1.42 5.07 -3.76
C SER A 96 -0.35 5.07 -4.85
N VAL A 97 0.08 6.24 -5.32
CA VAL A 97 1.14 6.36 -6.32
C VAL A 97 2.45 5.76 -5.80
N GLY A 98 2.81 6.09 -4.56
CA GLY A 98 4.02 5.61 -3.91
C GLY A 98 4.04 4.10 -3.68
N THR A 99 2.91 3.39 -3.76
CA THR A 99 2.84 1.93 -3.57
C THR A 99 2.72 1.17 -4.90
N LEU A 100 2.74 1.84 -6.06
CA LEU A 100 2.59 1.19 -7.36
C LEU A 100 3.70 0.19 -7.70
N TRP A 101 4.86 0.28 -7.05
CA TRP A 101 5.96 -0.67 -7.19
C TRP A 101 5.65 -2.05 -6.58
N TYR A 102 4.63 -2.17 -5.72
CA TYR A 102 4.27 -3.43 -5.05
C TYR A 102 3.43 -4.36 -5.95
N LEU A 103 4.07 -4.91 -6.98
CA LEU A 103 3.43 -5.72 -8.03
C LEU A 103 3.07 -7.16 -7.60
N PRO A 104 1.97 -7.74 -8.15
CA PRO A 104 0.90 -7.06 -8.90
C PRO A 104 -0.25 -6.57 -8.01
N VAL A 105 -0.45 -7.23 -6.86
CA VAL A 105 -1.64 -7.04 -6.01
C VAL A 105 -1.67 -5.65 -5.39
N GLY A 106 -0.55 -5.18 -4.85
CA GLY A 106 -0.44 -3.83 -4.28
C GLY A 106 -0.69 -2.73 -5.29
N THR A 107 -0.23 -2.92 -6.53
CA THR A 107 -0.47 -2.01 -7.65
C THR A 107 -1.96 -1.94 -8.00
N ALA A 108 -2.63 -3.08 -8.16
CA ALA A 108 -4.06 -3.11 -8.50
C ALA A 108 -4.92 -2.42 -7.42
N ILE A 109 -4.65 -2.72 -6.14
CA ILE A 109 -5.33 -2.07 -5.01
C ILE A 109 -5.05 -0.56 -5.00
N SER A 110 -3.79 -0.16 -5.20
CA SER A 110 -3.40 1.25 -5.20
C SER A 110 -4.05 2.05 -6.32
N LEU A 111 -4.13 1.48 -7.53
CA LEU A 111 -4.80 2.11 -8.68
C LEU A 111 -6.29 2.30 -8.40
N LEU A 112 -6.95 1.30 -7.82
CA LEU A 112 -8.35 1.41 -7.44
C LEU A 112 -8.57 2.49 -6.38
N ILE A 113 -7.73 2.53 -5.33
CA ILE A 113 -7.79 3.59 -4.31
C ILE A 113 -7.57 4.97 -4.94
N ALA A 114 -6.57 5.12 -5.82
CA ALA A 114 -6.28 6.37 -6.51
C ALA A 114 -7.49 6.83 -7.35
N ALA A 115 -8.05 5.96 -8.18
CA ALA A 115 -9.21 6.27 -9.02
C ALA A 115 -10.42 6.70 -8.18
N LEU A 116 -10.76 5.94 -7.13
CA LEU A 116 -11.87 6.27 -6.23
C LEU A 116 -11.63 7.59 -5.50
N THR A 117 -10.41 7.85 -5.06
CA THR A 117 -10.04 9.09 -4.38
C THR A 117 -10.16 10.27 -5.34
N LEU A 118 -9.69 10.13 -6.59
CA LEU A 118 -9.80 11.15 -7.63
C LEU A 118 -11.26 11.49 -7.93
N VAL A 119 -12.10 10.48 -8.13
CA VAL A 119 -13.56 10.64 -8.31
C VAL A 119 -14.16 11.39 -7.10
N SER A 120 -13.76 11.02 -5.88
CA SER A 120 -14.26 11.69 -4.65
C SER A 120 -13.80 13.15 -4.51
N ILE A 121 -12.71 13.56 -5.17
CA ILE A 121 -12.22 14.94 -5.19
C ILE A 121 -13.05 15.75 -6.18
N PHE A 122 -13.21 15.25 -7.41
CA PHE A 122 -13.93 15.98 -8.47
C PHE A 122 -15.42 16.11 -8.20
N LEU A 123 -16.08 15.06 -7.69
CA LEU A 123 -17.51 15.12 -7.36
C LEU A 123 -17.81 16.08 -6.20
N ASN A 124 -16.86 16.31 -5.28
CA ASN A 124 -17.03 17.28 -4.19
C ASN A 124 -16.90 18.73 -4.65
N LYS A 125 -16.17 19.01 -5.74
CA LYS A 125 -16.01 20.38 -6.27
C LYS A 125 -17.21 20.88 -7.08
N GLY A 126 -18.07 19.98 -7.58
CA GLY A 126 -19.27 20.34 -8.34
C GLY A 126 -20.50 20.69 -7.51
N GLN A 127 -20.38 20.72 -6.17
CA GLN A 127 -21.49 21.02 -5.24
C GLN A 127 -21.26 22.28 -4.40
N SER A 128 -20.24 23.07 -4.71
CA SER A 128 -19.95 24.39 -4.13
C SER A 128 -20.21 25.47 -5.16
#